data_AF-A0AA38NW76-F1
#
_entry.id   AF-A0AA38NW76-F1
#
_cell.length_a   1.000
_cell.length_b   1.000
_cell.length_c   1.000
_cell.angle_alpha   90.00
_cell.angle_beta   90.00
_cell.angle_gamma   90.00
#
_symmetry.space_group_name_H-M   'P 1'
#
loop_
_entity.id
_entity.type
_entity.pdbx_description
1 polymer ?
#
loop_
_entity_poly.entity_id
_entity_poly.type
_entity_poly.pdbx_seq_one_letter_code
_entity_poly.pdbx_strand_id
1 'polypeptide(L)'
;MVEVCEDRGDKDGVGFWQWVVLLLNRAGHEFMSDEEDMWYLDETGGSGSSRVPKAAKQVLHLKWRHSYFTKLFTFIEVTTGVEEMIFHHAGRPPMPRIRVEKESTWPPPPSRPKSFFNPSWLANRSIVQRSALQLDDAKFDLRDFEGYMDS
;
A
#
# COMPACT_ATOMS: atom_id res chain seq x y z
N MET A 1 -1.87 12.30 10.04
CA MET A 1 -2.25 13.08 8.85
C MET A 1 -3.57 13.80 9.03
N VAL A 2 -4.61 13.17 9.61
CA VAL A 2 -5.87 13.87 9.94
C VAL A 2 -5.61 15.16 10.73
N GLU A 3 -4.91 15.07 11.87
CA GLU A 3 -4.56 16.23 12.71
C GLU A 3 -3.75 17.29 11.95
N VAL A 4 -2.77 16.90 11.13
CA VAL A 4 -2.01 17.85 10.29
C VAL A 4 -2.90 18.60 9.29
N CYS A 5 -3.86 17.91 8.67
CA CYS A 5 -4.82 18.58 7.78
C CYS A 5 -5.79 19.49 8.56
N GLU A 6 -6.20 19.09 9.78
CA GLU A 6 -7.01 19.93 10.68
C GLU A 6 -6.28 21.23 11.05
N ASP A 7 -5.01 21.14 11.46
CA ASP A 7 -4.17 22.27 11.80
C ASP A 7 -3.96 23.24 10.62
N ARG A 8 -3.92 22.70 9.40
CA ARG A 8 -3.81 23.47 8.14
C ARG A 8 -5.16 23.99 7.61
N GLY A 9 -6.28 23.62 8.23
CA GLY A 9 -7.62 23.95 7.75
C GLY A 9 -8.03 23.26 6.44
N ASP A 10 -7.31 22.20 6.05
CA ASP A 10 -7.54 21.41 4.83
C ASP A 10 -8.63 20.35 5.06
N LYS A 11 -9.89 20.75 4.84
CA LYS A 11 -11.05 19.87 5.06
C LYS A 11 -11.09 18.66 4.12
N ASP A 12 -10.58 18.81 2.89
CA ASP A 12 -10.58 17.73 1.91
C ASP A 12 -9.53 16.68 2.29
N GLY A 13 -8.34 17.13 2.73
CA GLY A 13 -7.32 16.25 3.30
C GLY A 13 -7.79 15.50 4.55
N VAL A 14 -8.51 16.17 5.46
CA VAL A 14 -9.14 15.51 6.62
C VAL A 14 -10.08 14.38 6.16
N GLY A 15 -10.99 14.69 5.22
CA GLY A 15 -11.93 13.72 4.69
C GLY A 15 -11.25 12.55 3.98
N PHE A 16 -10.15 12.80 3.26
CA PHE A 16 -9.34 11.76 2.63
C PHE A 16 -8.67 10.85 3.66
N TRP A 17 -7.95 11.41 4.64
CA TRP A 17 -7.21 10.61 5.62
C TRP A 17 -8.14 9.83 6.56
N GLN A 18 -9.30 10.37 6.91
CA GLN A 18 -10.33 9.60 7.64
C GLN A 18 -10.82 8.40 6.81
N TRP A 19 -11.04 8.58 5.50
CA TRP A 19 -11.39 7.48 4.61
C TRP A 19 -10.26 6.45 4.49
N VAL A 20 -8.99 6.87 4.43
CA VAL A 20 -7.84 5.95 4.46
C VAL A 20 -7.84 5.10 5.73
N VAL A 21 -8.10 5.68 6.90
CA VAL A 21 -8.19 4.91 8.16
C VAL A 21 -9.31 3.87 8.10
N LEU A 22 -10.49 4.25 7.59
CA LEU A 22 -11.60 3.30 7.40
C LEU A 22 -11.24 2.18 6.42
N LEU A 23 -10.56 2.51 5.32
CA LEU A 23 -10.07 1.56 4.33
C LEU A 23 -9.11 0.56 4.98
N LEU A 24 -8.10 1.04 5.72
CA LEU A 24 -7.09 0.18 6.35
C LEU A 24 -7.71 -0.75 7.39
N ASN A 25 -8.66 -0.25 8.18
CA ASN A 25 -9.41 -1.06 9.15
C ASN A 25 -10.21 -2.16 8.47
N ARG A 26 -10.82 -1.88 7.32
CA ARG A 26 -11.62 -2.86 6.57
C ARG A 26 -10.77 -3.85 5.78
N ALA A 27 -9.65 -3.39 5.25
CA ALA A 27 -8.67 -4.21 4.54
C ALA A 27 -8.07 -5.26 5.49
N GLY A 28 -7.69 -4.84 6.70
CA GLY A 28 -7.04 -5.71 7.68
C GLY A 28 -5.62 -6.11 7.28
N HIS A 29 -4.94 -6.84 8.18
CA HIS A 29 -3.53 -7.18 8.00
C HIS A 29 -3.25 -8.06 6.78
N GLU A 30 -4.12 -9.04 6.50
CA GLU A 30 -3.98 -9.97 5.37
C GLU A 30 -4.08 -9.30 4.00
N PHE A 31 -4.53 -8.04 3.95
CA PHE A 31 -4.60 -7.24 2.74
C PHE A 31 -3.33 -6.41 2.47
N MET A 32 -2.45 -6.36 3.46
CA MET A 32 -1.17 -5.67 3.36
C MET A 32 -0.20 -6.47 2.48
N SER A 33 0.90 -5.83 2.11
CA SER A 33 1.91 -6.42 1.23
C SER A 33 2.54 -7.67 1.84
N ASP A 34 2.78 -8.67 0.99
CA ASP A 34 3.64 -9.81 1.32
C ASP A 34 5.10 -9.41 1.08
N GLU A 35 5.95 -9.61 2.08
CA GLU A 35 7.30 -9.06 2.11
C GLU A 35 8.34 -10.14 2.37
N GLU A 36 9.40 -10.14 1.56
CA GLU A 36 10.59 -10.98 1.77
C GLU A 36 11.79 -10.10 2.15
N ASP A 37 12.68 -10.61 2.99
CA ASP A 37 13.96 -9.94 3.26
C ASP A 37 14.89 -10.08 2.06
N MET A 38 15.46 -8.96 1.61
CA MET A 38 16.45 -8.93 0.54
C MET A 38 17.63 -8.03 0.87
N TRP A 39 18.72 -8.20 0.12
CA TRP A 39 19.86 -7.29 0.13
C TRP A 39 20.04 -6.72 -1.27
N TYR A 40 20.28 -5.42 -1.37
CA TYR A 40 20.59 -4.75 -2.63
C TYR A 40 21.89 -3.96 -2.52
N LEU A 41 22.58 -3.79 -3.64
CA LEU A 41 23.76 -2.93 -3.70
C LEU A 41 23.28 -1.51 -4.01
N ASP A 42 23.61 -0.57 -3.14
CA ASP A 42 23.26 0.83 -3.36
C ASP A 42 24.20 1.45 -4.40
N GLU A 43 23.64 1.92 -5.51
CA GLU A 43 24.38 2.53 -6.62
C GLU A 43 24.41 4.07 -6.55
N THR A 44 23.80 4.69 -5.53
CA THR A 44 23.81 6.16 -5.39
C THR A 44 25.17 6.76 -5.02
N GLY A 45 26.17 5.93 -4.72
CA GLY A 45 27.55 6.37 -4.56
C GLY A 45 28.22 6.57 -5.92
N GLY A 46 28.57 7.82 -6.24
CA GLY A 46 29.31 8.16 -7.47
C GLY A 46 30.56 7.31 -7.69
N SER A 47 31.02 7.26 -8.95
CA SER A 47 32.13 6.45 -9.46
C SER A 47 33.34 6.45 -8.52
N GLY A 48 33.45 5.44 -7.67
CA GLY A 48 34.48 5.33 -6.62
C GLY A 48 33.97 4.91 -5.24
N SER A 49 32.66 4.94 -5.02
CA SER A 49 32.05 4.50 -3.75
C SER A 49 31.94 2.97 -3.70
N SER A 50 32.50 2.33 -2.68
CA SER A 50 32.29 0.90 -2.42
C SER A 50 30.80 0.59 -2.38
N ARG A 51 30.36 -0.39 -3.18
CA ARG A 51 28.99 -0.91 -3.18
C ARG A 51 28.72 -1.60 -1.85
N VAL A 52 28.05 -0.90 -0.93
CA VAL A 52 27.69 -1.47 0.37
C VAL A 52 26.36 -2.20 0.22
N PRO A 53 26.27 -3.49 0.58
CA PRO A 53 25.00 -4.19 0.62
C PRO A 53 24.09 -3.58 1.70
N LYS A 54 22.90 -3.15 1.30
CA LYS A 54 21.85 -2.63 2.18
C LYS A 54 20.70 -3.63 2.27
N ALA A 55 20.18 -3.83 3.48
CA ALA A 55 18.96 -4.61 3.69
C ALA A 55 17.74 -3.83 3.20
N ALA A 56 16.80 -4.53 2.55
CA ALA A 56 15.53 -4.02 2.09
C ALA A 56 14.43 -5.06 2.27
N LYS A 57 13.17 -4.60 2.28
CA LYS A 57 11.99 -5.45 2.13
C LYS A 57 11.59 -5.51 0.66
N GLN A 58 11.51 -6.70 0.12
CA GLN A 58 10.97 -6.94 -1.21
C GLN A 58 9.45 -7.07 -1.12
N VAL A 59 8.73 -6.09 -1.66
CA VAL A 59 7.27 -6.06 -1.68
C VAL A 59 6.76 -6.82 -2.89
N LEU A 60 6.16 -7.99 -2.66
CA LEU A 60 5.65 -8.87 -3.71
C LEU A 60 4.30 -8.39 -4.26
N HIS A 61 4.03 -8.74 -5.52
CA HIS A 61 2.78 -8.40 -6.18
C HIS A 61 1.64 -9.37 -5.80
N LEU A 62 0.62 -8.85 -5.12
CA LEU A 62 -0.61 -9.59 -4.82
C LEU A 62 -1.55 -9.54 -6.04
N LYS A 63 -1.48 -10.54 -6.92
CA LYS A 63 -2.28 -10.60 -8.17
C LYS A 63 -3.80 -10.47 -7.99
N TRP A 64 -4.30 -10.85 -6.82
CA TRP A 64 -5.72 -10.78 -6.48
C TRP A 64 -6.14 -9.38 -6.02
N ARG A 65 -5.20 -8.53 -5.60
CA ARG A 65 -5.46 -7.19 -5.08
C ARG A 65 -5.68 -6.21 -6.22
N HIS A 66 -6.69 -5.34 -6.09
CA HIS A 66 -6.94 -4.31 -7.09
C HIS A 66 -5.72 -3.36 -7.22
N SER A 67 -5.32 -3.02 -8.45
CA SER A 67 -4.10 -2.21 -8.72
C SER A 67 -4.14 -0.83 -8.09
N TYR A 68 -5.33 -0.25 -7.93
CA TYR A 68 -5.61 0.95 -7.13
C TYR A 68 -4.86 0.97 -5.78
N PHE A 69 -4.87 -0.13 -5.03
CA PHE A 69 -4.24 -0.16 -3.70
C PHE A 69 -2.72 -0.10 -3.76
N THR A 70 -2.11 -0.59 -4.84
CA THR A 70 -0.67 -0.43 -5.04
C THR A 70 -0.31 1.04 -5.12
N LYS A 71 -1.05 1.82 -5.93
CA LYS A 71 -0.84 3.27 -6.03
C LYS A 71 -1.13 3.98 -4.71
N LEU A 72 -2.24 3.64 -4.04
CA LEU A 72 -2.62 4.27 -2.77
C LEU A 72 -1.59 4.03 -1.66
N PHE A 73 -1.10 2.79 -1.51
CA PHE A 73 -0.09 2.49 -0.50
C PHE A 73 1.25 3.12 -0.82
N THR A 74 1.63 3.24 -2.09
CA THR A 74 2.81 4.03 -2.47
C THR A 74 2.65 5.49 -2.09
N PHE A 75 1.49 6.09 -2.37
CA PHE A 75 1.20 7.46 -1.98
C PHE A 75 1.30 7.67 -0.47
N ILE A 76 0.64 6.80 0.32
CA ILE A 76 0.70 6.85 1.79
C ILE A 76 2.14 6.76 2.29
N GLU A 77 2.93 5.79 1.80
CA GLU A 77 4.34 5.64 2.18
C GLU A 77 5.15 6.92 1.89
N VAL A 78 4.99 7.52 0.71
CA VAL A 78 5.67 8.77 0.34
C VAL A 78 5.24 9.91 1.26
N THR A 79 3.94 10.10 1.49
CA THR A 79 3.46 11.17 2.38
C THR A 79 4.01 11.02 3.80
N THR A 80 4.04 9.80 4.33
CA THR A 80 4.63 9.56 5.67
C THR A 80 6.13 9.83 5.73
N GLY A 81 6.84 9.65 4.62
CA GLY A 81 8.27 9.93 4.54
C GLY A 81 8.61 11.42 4.46
N VAL A 82 7.67 12.27 4.06
CA VAL A 82 7.87 13.72 3.88
C VAL A 82 7.28 14.54 5.05
N GLU A 83 6.23 14.04 5.72
CA GLU A 83 5.57 14.78 6.80
C GLU A 83 6.33 14.67 8.13
N GLU A 84 7.37 15.49 8.27
CA GLU A 84 8.22 15.55 9.45
C GLU A 84 7.46 15.91 10.74
N MET A 85 6.36 16.69 10.66
CA MET A 85 5.59 17.11 11.85
C MET A 85 5.05 15.93 12.67
N ILE A 86 4.69 14.82 12.02
CA ILE A 86 4.16 13.62 12.70
C ILE A 86 5.22 12.52 12.74
N PHE A 87 6.03 12.39 11.70
CA PHE A 87 6.95 11.26 11.51
C PHE A 87 8.41 11.64 11.77
N HIS A 88 8.67 12.44 12.81
CA HIS A 88 10.03 12.65 13.31
C HIS A 88 10.63 11.32 13.82
N HIS A 89 11.38 10.64 12.95
CA HIS A 89 12.08 9.42 13.28
C HIS A 89 13.37 9.73 14.06
N ALA A 90 13.25 9.92 15.38
CA ALA A 90 14.39 9.79 16.29
C ALA A 90 14.76 8.29 16.44
N GLY A 91 15.41 7.71 15.42
CA GLY A 91 15.72 6.27 15.41
C GLY A 91 16.42 5.79 14.15
N ARG A 92 16.58 4.45 14.04
CA ARG A 92 17.16 3.81 12.84
C ARG A 92 16.28 4.17 11.62
N PRO A 93 16.87 4.61 10.49
CA PRO A 93 16.10 4.91 9.29
C PRO A 93 15.27 3.69 8.85
N PRO A 94 14.04 3.90 8.36
CA PRO A 94 13.17 2.81 7.94
C PRO A 94 13.86 1.97 6.86
N MET A 95 13.65 0.65 6.93
CA MET A 95 14.17 -0.25 5.93
C MET A 95 13.52 0.05 4.57
N PRO A 96 14.31 0.26 3.50
CA PRO A 96 13.77 0.51 2.17
C PRO A 96 12.85 -0.63 1.73
N ARG A 97 11.73 -0.28 1.12
CA ARG A 97 10.76 -1.22 0.54
C ARG A 97 10.86 -1.15 -0.99
N ILE A 98 11.28 -2.25 -1.62
CA ILE A 98 11.45 -2.35 -3.07
C ILE A 98 10.30 -3.18 -3.63
N ARG A 99 9.44 -2.55 -4.43
CA ARG A 99 8.35 -3.24 -5.13
C ARG A 99 8.90 -3.98 -6.34
N VAL A 100 8.52 -5.25 -6.48
CA VAL A 100 8.95 -6.13 -7.56
C VAL A 100 7.76 -6.71 -8.30
N GLU A 101 7.98 -7.19 -9.52
CA GLU A 101 6.96 -7.87 -10.31
C GLU A 101 6.72 -9.34 -9.87
N LYS A 102 7.55 -9.87 -8.96
CA LYS A 102 7.39 -11.23 -8.45
C LYS A 102 6.02 -11.37 -7.78
N GLU A 103 5.22 -12.32 -8.28
CA GLU A 103 3.91 -12.63 -7.70
C GLU A 103 4.04 -13.28 -6.33
N SER A 104 3.23 -12.82 -5.39
CA SER A 104 3.05 -13.45 -4.10
C SER A 104 2.17 -14.70 -4.21
N THR A 105 2.45 -15.68 -3.35
CA THR A 105 1.60 -16.88 -3.15
C THR A 105 0.55 -16.69 -2.06
N TRP A 106 0.55 -15.53 -1.39
CA TRP A 106 -0.34 -15.21 -0.29
C TRP A 106 -1.82 -15.29 -0.72
N PRO A 107 -2.67 -16.03 0.02
CA PRO A 107 -4.05 -16.24 -0.36
C PRO A 107 -4.87 -14.95 -0.21
N PRO A 108 -5.89 -14.73 -1.06
CA PRO A 108 -6.82 -13.63 -0.88
C PRO A 108 -7.60 -13.79 0.45
N PRO A 109 -7.74 -12.72 1.25
CA PRO A 109 -8.55 -12.77 2.47
C PRO A 109 -10.05 -12.93 2.14
N PRO A 110 -10.80 -13.71 2.92
CA PRO A 110 -12.25 -13.82 2.77
C PRO A 110 -12.95 -12.56 3.29
N SER A 111 -14.24 -12.41 2.96
CA SER A 111 -15.12 -11.38 3.54
C SER A 111 -14.62 -9.96 3.28
N ARG A 112 -14.10 -9.72 2.08
CA ARG A 112 -13.72 -8.37 1.61
C ARG A 112 -14.68 -7.90 0.51
N PRO A 113 -14.93 -6.58 0.43
CA PRO A 113 -15.72 -6.04 -0.66
C PRO A 113 -15.13 -6.35 -2.02
N LYS A 114 -16.01 -6.53 -3.01
CA LYS A 114 -15.60 -6.84 -4.39
C LYS A 114 -14.61 -5.82 -4.97
N SER A 115 -14.69 -4.54 -4.57
CA SER A 115 -13.78 -3.47 -5.01
C SER A 115 -12.34 -3.65 -4.55
N PHE A 116 -12.08 -4.48 -3.53
CA PHE A 116 -10.72 -4.80 -3.09
C PHE A 116 -9.98 -5.76 -4.02
N PHE A 117 -10.72 -6.46 -4.90
CA PHE A 117 -10.16 -7.47 -5.78
C PHE A 117 -9.94 -6.95 -7.20
N ASN A 118 -8.86 -7.42 -7.83
CA ASN A 118 -8.61 -7.17 -9.24
C ASN A 118 -9.75 -7.77 -10.09
N PRO A 119 -10.44 -6.97 -10.91
CA PRO A 119 -11.61 -7.43 -11.67
C PRO A 119 -11.28 -8.58 -12.63
N SER A 120 -10.14 -8.51 -13.33
CA SER A 120 -9.68 -9.54 -14.26
C SER A 120 -9.32 -10.83 -13.53
N TRP A 121 -8.66 -10.71 -12.37
CA TRP A 121 -8.35 -11.86 -11.53
C TRP A 121 -9.62 -12.55 -11.02
N LEU A 122 -10.60 -11.77 -10.56
CA LEU A 122 -11.87 -12.29 -10.04
C LEU A 122 -12.71 -12.93 -11.14
N ALA A 123 -12.71 -12.34 -12.35
CA ALA A 123 -13.40 -12.86 -13.53
C ALA A 123 -12.89 -14.25 -13.93
N ASN A 124 -11.59 -14.53 -13.73
CA ASN A 124 -10.98 -15.82 -14.08
C ASN A 124 -11.18 -16.92 -13.00
N ARG A 125 -11.90 -16.64 -11.91
CA ARG A 125 -12.21 -17.62 -10.86
C ARG A 125 -13.48 -18.41 -11.16
N SER A 126 -13.45 -19.70 -10.80
CA SER A 126 -14.64 -20.56 -10.84
C SER A 126 -15.68 -20.11 -9.81
N ILE A 127 -16.93 -20.56 -9.97
CA ILE A 127 -18.01 -20.26 -9.02
C ILE A 127 -17.62 -20.68 -7.60
N VAL A 128 -17.08 -21.90 -7.44
CA VAL A 128 -16.66 -22.43 -6.14
C VAL A 128 -15.57 -21.56 -5.51
N GLN A 129 -14.57 -21.14 -6.30
CA GLN A 129 -13.50 -20.26 -5.82
C GLN A 129 -14.01 -18.90 -5.39
N ARG A 130 -14.98 -18.31 -6.12
CA ARG A 130 -15.58 -17.04 -5.74
C ARG A 130 -16.44 -17.16 -4.49
N SER A 131 -17.22 -18.23 -4.35
CA SER A 131 -18.02 -18.48 -3.14
C SER A 131 -17.13 -18.65 -1.90
N ALA A 132 -15.96 -19.28 -2.04
CA ALA A 132 -15.00 -19.42 -0.94
C ALA A 132 -14.43 -18.09 -0.44
N LEU A 133 -14.41 -17.03 -1.28
CA LEU A 133 -14.00 -15.69 -0.86
C LEU A 133 -15.03 -15.02 0.05
N GLN A 134 -16.28 -15.50 0.09
CA GLN A 134 -17.37 -14.92 0.87
C GLN A 134 -17.45 -13.40 0.67
N LEU A 135 -17.48 -12.96 -0.59
CA LEU A 135 -17.39 -11.53 -0.93
C LEU A 135 -18.43 -10.73 -0.13
N ASP A 136 -17.96 -9.64 0.45
CA ASP A 136 -18.83 -8.71 1.17
C ASP A 136 -19.61 -7.87 0.16
N ASP A 137 -20.94 -7.93 0.24
CA ASP A 137 -21.86 -7.19 -0.63
C ASP A 137 -21.91 -5.69 -0.30
N ALA A 138 -21.38 -5.28 0.87
CA ALA A 138 -21.36 -3.88 1.22
C ALA A 138 -20.41 -3.11 0.29
N LYS A 139 -20.98 -2.06 -0.33
CA LYS A 139 -20.24 -1.18 -1.22
C LYS A 139 -19.13 -0.47 -0.45
N PHE A 140 -17.95 -0.44 -1.06
CA PHE A 140 -16.84 0.37 -0.61
C PHE A 140 -16.29 1.13 -1.81
N ASP A 141 -16.64 2.42 -1.87
CA ASP A 141 -16.28 3.28 -2.98
C ASP A 141 -14.81 3.68 -2.88
N LEU A 142 -14.07 3.39 -3.95
CA LEU A 142 -12.69 3.83 -4.12
C LEU A 142 -12.71 5.31 -4.49
N ARG A 143 -11.92 6.13 -3.78
CA ARG A 143 -11.83 7.56 -4.05
C ARG A 143 -10.77 7.83 -5.10
N ASP A 144 -10.96 8.84 -5.94
CA ASP A 144 -9.83 9.34 -6.71
C ASP A 144 -8.90 10.10 -5.75
N PHE A 145 -7.60 9.79 -5.84
CA PHE A 145 -6.56 10.45 -5.08
C PHE A 145 -5.37 10.83 -5.96
N GLU A 146 -5.43 10.57 -7.26
CA GLU A 146 -4.30 10.88 -8.17
C GLU A 146 -4.07 12.38 -8.23
N GLY A 147 -5.12 13.20 -8.07
CA GLY A 147 -5.01 14.66 -7.95
C GLY A 147 -4.18 15.16 -6.76
N TYR A 148 -3.88 14.31 -5.76
CA TYR A 148 -2.98 14.64 -4.65
C TYR A 148 -1.51 14.27 -4.94
N MET A 149 -1.20 13.60 -6.06
CA MET A 149 0.16 13.20 -6.42
C MET A 149 0.89 14.23 -7.31
N ASP A 150 0.16 15.16 -7.92
CA ASP A 150 0.70 16.15 -8.88
C ASP A 150 0.89 17.57 -8.29
N SER A 151 0.72 17.73 -6.97
CA SER A 151 0.91 18.99 -6.23
C SER A 151 2.19 18.99 -5.41
#